data_AF-A0A8H7XZG2-F1
#
_entry.id   AF-A0A8H7XZG2-F1
#
_cell.length_a   1.000
_cell.length_b   1.000
_cell.length_c   1.000
_cell.angle_alpha   90.00
_cell.angle_beta   90.00
_cell.angle_gamma   90.00
#
_symmetry.space_group_name_H-M   'P 1'
#
loop_
_entity.id
_entity.type
_entity.pdbx_description
1 polymer ?
#
loop_
_entity_poly.entity_id
_entity_poly.type
_entity_poly.pdbx_seq_one_letter_code
_entity_poly.pdbx_strand_id
1 'polypeptide(L)'
;IPIICIANDRQAQKLKPLMATTFSLPFHKPPAQSIRSRILTIAFKEKMKIPANVIDQLINGAQSDIRQVLNMLSTWKLSSDTMDFDEGKDLKTVMRPRFSAKMNQKYSILSPFDITSKLLGPYVYSPTSRETLGDKMDYYFQDHSFVPLFIQENYLKTEPARIRNLEGPEKILRELQLMDRAASSISDGDLVDALIHGPEQHWGLMPLHAICSTVTPTYNLYGNGAGYGGPNAMSFPQWLGQNSKQNKLARQLGDVQIRMRLKVSGDKTEIRQSYIPSLFPYMVKPLMDEGVLTTSWQSAVDEVIERMDEYYISKEDWDTIIELGVDEKKDDVIMKKISTATKTALTRKYNASEHPIPFHKAQDLGKVPKKLAGGPAPDLEEAFVDDVIDDVSEDEKNKDLDEDITKDSLIKAPKKKKAPVKK
;
A
#
# COMPACT_ATOMS: atom_id res chain seq x y z
N ILE A 1 1.25 -2.65 -35.53
CA ILE A 1 0.17 -3.53 -35.01
C ILE A 1 -0.67 -2.68 -34.06
N PRO A 2 -2.00 -2.60 -34.20
CA PRO A 2 -2.83 -1.89 -33.22
C PRO A 2 -2.83 -2.65 -31.89
N ILE A 3 -2.49 -1.95 -30.81
CA ILE A 3 -2.48 -2.50 -29.44
C ILE A 3 -3.75 -2.01 -28.74
N ILE A 4 -4.58 -2.95 -28.26
CA ILE A 4 -5.81 -2.67 -27.53
C ILE A 4 -5.64 -3.14 -26.09
N CYS A 5 -5.64 -2.20 -25.15
CA CYS A 5 -5.52 -2.47 -23.72
C CYS A 5 -6.91 -2.34 -23.06
N ILE A 6 -7.31 -3.35 -22.29
CA ILE A 6 -8.59 -3.35 -21.54
C ILE A 6 -8.27 -3.34 -20.05
N ALA A 7 -8.86 -2.40 -19.31
CA ALA A 7 -8.71 -2.29 -17.86
C ALA A 7 -10.03 -1.94 -17.19
N ASN A 8 -10.25 -2.47 -15.98
CA ASN A 8 -11.47 -2.23 -15.20
C ASN A 8 -11.45 -0.87 -14.49
N ASP A 9 -10.30 -0.48 -13.94
CA ASP A 9 -10.12 0.80 -13.26
C ASP A 9 -8.99 1.59 -13.92
N ARG A 10 -9.34 2.74 -14.49
CA ARG A 10 -8.40 3.65 -15.13
C ARG A 10 -7.46 4.32 -14.11
N GLN A 11 -7.87 4.46 -12.86
CA GLN A 11 -7.09 5.12 -11.81
C GLN A 11 -6.10 4.19 -11.11
N ALA A 12 -6.08 2.90 -11.46
CA ALA A 12 -5.12 1.96 -10.94
C ALA A 12 -3.69 2.46 -11.16
N GLN A 13 -2.87 2.53 -10.10
CA GLN A 13 -1.53 3.10 -10.16
C GLN A 13 -0.63 2.44 -11.22
N LYS A 14 -0.83 1.14 -11.46
CA LYS A 14 -0.11 0.36 -12.48
C LYS A 14 -0.35 0.87 -13.91
N LEU A 15 -1.45 1.57 -14.17
CA LEU A 15 -1.82 2.08 -15.50
C LEU A 15 -1.36 3.52 -15.74
N LYS A 16 -0.81 4.20 -14.73
CA LYS A 16 -0.35 5.60 -14.82
C LYS A 16 0.56 5.88 -16.03
N PRO A 17 1.50 4.99 -16.43
CA PRO A 17 2.32 5.20 -17.64
C PRO A 17 1.54 5.12 -18.95
N LEU A 18 0.42 4.38 -18.99
CA LEU A 18 -0.39 4.16 -20.19
C LEU A 18 -1.44 5.26 -20.41
N MET A 19 -1.77 6.02 -19.37
CA MET A 19 -2.82 7.05 -19.43
C MET A 19 -2.49 8.21 -20.40
N ALA A 20 -1.20 8.50 -20.61
CA ALA A 20 -0.74 9.59 -21.48
C ALA A 20 -0.44 9.14 -22.92
N THR A 21 -0.29 7.83 -23.16
CA THR A 21 0.19 7.26 -24.43
C THR A 21 -0.89 6.51 -25.21
N THR A 22 -2.08 6.33 -24.62
CA THR A 22 -3.18 5.56 -25.22
C THR A 22 -4.45 6.42 -25.41
N PHE A 23 -5.24 6.10 -26.43
CA PHE A 23 -6.56 6.69 -26.61
C PHE A 23 -7.54 6.10 -25.59
N SER A 24 -8.16 6.95 -24.79
CA SER A 24 -9.09 6.53 -23.74
C SER A 24 -10.51 6.38 -24.27
N LEU A 25 -11.01 5.16 -24.30
CA LEU A 25 -12.41 4.84 -24.57
C LEU A 25 -13.11 4.35 -23.28
N PRO A 26 -13.79 5.23 -22.52
CA PRO A 26 -14.48 4.82 -21.30
C PRO A 26 -15.76 4.04 -21.62
N PHE A 27 -15.96 2.93 -20.92
CA PHE A 27 -17.23 2.19 -20.93
C PHE A 27 -18.01 2.52 -19.66
N HIS A 28 -19.25 2.98 -19.84
CA HIS A 28 -20.16 3.24 -18.74
C HIS A 28 -21.15 2.09 -18.58
N LYS A 29 -21.66 1.92 -17.35
CA LYS A 29 -22.73 0.96 -17.09
C LYS A 29 -23.94 1.32 -17.97
N PRO A 30 -24.48 0.36 -18.76
CA PRO A 30 -25.63 0.65 -19.60
C PRO A 30 -26.85 0.94 -18.72
N PRO A 31 -27.76 1.83 -19.17
CA PRO A 31 -28.98 2.11 -18.43
C PRO A 31 -29.86 0.85 -18.39
N ALA A 32 -30.55 0.64 -17.27
CA ALA A 32 -31.35 -0.56 -17.02
C ALA A 32 -32.36 -0.85 -18.14
N GLN A 33 -32.95 0.19 -18.74
CA GLN A 33 -33.89 0.08 -19.84
C GLN A 33 -33.28 -0.55 -21.12
N SER A 34 -32.02 -0.24 -21.44
CA SER A 34 -31.30 -0.83 -22.58
C SER A 34 -31.00 -2.30 -22.32
N ILE A 35 -30.63 -2.66 -21.09
CA ILE A 35 -30.38 -4.04 -20.69
C ILE A 35 -31.70 -4.84 -20.73
N ARG A 36 -32.79 -4.30 -20.18
CA ARG A 36 -34.12 -4.92 -20.17
C ARG A 36 -34.57 -5.34 -21.55
N SER A 37 -34.48 -4.45 -22.54
CA SER A 37 -34.86 -4.74 -23.93
C SER A 37 -34.09 -5.94 -24.49
N ARG A 38 -32.77 -5.98 -24.26
CA ARG A 38 -31.91 -7.07 -24.73
C ARG A 38 -32.20 -8.38 -24.01
N ILE A 39 -32.40 -8.34 -22.69
CA ILE A 39 -32.70 -9.52 -21.87
C ILE A 39 -34.07 -10.12 -22.21
N LEU A 40 -35.11 -9.29 -22.42
CA LEU A 40 -36.42 -9.77 -22.89
C LEU A 40 -36.33 -10.46 -24.25
N THR A 41 -35.51 -9.92 -25.16
CA THR A 41 -35.27 -10.53 -26.47
C THR A 41 -34.60 -11.91 -26.33
N ILE A 42 -33.65 -12.05 -25.42
CA ILE A 42 -32.98 -13.33 -25.13
C ILE A 42 -33.97 -14.32 -24.49
N ALA A 43 -34.73 -13.88 -23.48
CA ALA A 43 -35.75 -14.70 -22.85
C ALA A 43 -36.78 -15.23 -23.85
N PHE A 44 -37.25 -14.38 -24.78
CA PHE A 44 -38.16 -14.79 -25.86
C PHE A 44 -37.54 -15.85 -26.78
N LYS A 45 -36.29 -15.67 -27.22
CA LYS A 45 -35.57 -16.65 -28.06
C LYS A 45 -35.35 -17.99 -27.35
N GLU A 46 -35.08 -17.92 -26.05
CA GLU A 46 -34.86 -19.08 -25.19
C GLU A 46 -36.17 -19.74 -24.70
N LYS A 47 -37.33 -19.24 -25.17
CA LYS A 47 -38.69 -19.68 -24.79
C LYS A 47 -39.03 -19.52 -23.31
N MET A 48 -38.34 -18.62 -22.61
CA MET A 48 -38.60 -18.28 -21.21
C MET A 48 -39.64 -17.15 -21.12
N LYS A 49 -40.70 -17.35 -20.35
CA LYS A 49 -41.70 -16.31 -20.05
C LYS A 49 -41.36 -15.64 -18.72
N ILE A 50 -40.74 -14.46 -18.77
CA ILE A 50 -40.33 -13.71 -17.58
C ILE A 50 -40.97 -12.32 -17.60
N PRO A 51 -41.71 -11.91 -16.55
CA PRO A 51 -42.28 -10.57 -16.45
C PRO A 51 -41.20 -9.48 -16.43
N ALA A 52 -41.47 -8.33 -17.07
CA ALA A 52 -40.52 -7.21 -17.14
C ALA A 52 -40.07 -6.71 -15.75
N ASN A 53 -40.98 -6.74 -14.76
CA ASN A 53 -40.69 -6.32 -13.38
C ASN A 53 -39.62 -7.19 -12.70
N VAL A 54 -39.57 -8.48 -13.02
CA VAL A 54 -38.60 -9.43 -12.47
C VAL A 54 -37.22 -9.20 -13.10
N ILE A 55 -37.20 -8.92 -14.41
CA ILE A 55 -35.96 -8.57 -15.14
C ILE A 55 -35.37 -7.26 -14.61
N ASP A 56 -36.19 -6.25 -14.35
CA ASP A 56 -35.72 -4.98 -13.76
C ASP A 56 -35.12 -5.19 -12.36
N GLN A 57 -35.69 -6.09 -11.56
CA GLN A 57 -35.11 -6.46 -10.26
C GLN A 57 -33.79 -7.21 -10.38
N LEU A 58 -33.67 -8.12 -11.36
CA LEU A 58 -32.42 -8.82 -11.65
C LEU A 58 -31.32 -7.87 -12.12
N ILE A 59 -31.64 -6.95 -13.03
CA ILE A 59 -30.69 -5.96 -13.55
C ILE A 59 -30.19 -5.06 -12.41
N ASN A 60 -31.09 -4.62 -11.54
CA ASN A 60 -30.72 -3.82 -10.37
C ASN A 60 -29.90 -4.64 -9.35
N GLY A 61 -30.26 -5.90 -9.11
CA GLY A 61 -29.53 -6.81 -8.22
C GLY A 61 -28.12 -7.17 -8.71
N ALA A 62 -27.91 -7.20 -10.03
CA ALA A 62 -26.61 -7.40 -10.66
C ALA A 62 -25.86 -6.08 -10.94
N GLN A 63 -26.33 -4.95 -10.39
CA GLN A 63 -25.76 -3.62 -10.62
C GLN A 63 -25.47 -3.26 -12.09
N SER A 64 -26.37 -3.66 -13.00
CA SER A 64 -26.25 -3.50 -14.45
C SER A 64 -25.10 -4.28 -15.11
N ASP A 65 -24.56 -5.32 -14.47
CA ASP A 65 -23.63 -6.27 -15.12
C ASP A 65 -24.40 -7.26 -16.00
N ILE A 66 -24.24 -7.11 -17.32
CA ILE A 66 -24.94 -7.95 -18.32
C ILE A 66 -24.54 -9.42 -18.20
N ARG A 67 -23.27 -9.73 -17.90
CA ARG A 67 -22.79 -11.12 -17.79
C ARG A 67 -23.43 -11.80 -16.58
N GLN A 68 -23.49 -11.11 -15.45
CA GLN A 68 -24.11 -11.63 -14.24
C GLN A 68 -25.61 -11.89 -14.45
N VAL A 69 -26.34 -10.96 -15.09
CA VAL A 69 -27.76 -11.16 -15.43
C VAL A 69 -27.95 -12.39 -16.32
N LEU A 70 -27.10 -12.58 -17.34
CA LEU A 70 -27.16 -13.76 -18.21
C LEU A 70 -26.85 -15.06 -17.48
N ASN A 71 -25.85 -15.07 -16.59
CA ASN A 71 -25.51 -16.24 -15.77
C ASN A 71 -26.65 -16.61 -14.80
N MET A 72 -27.32 -15.60 -14.24
CA MET A 72 -28.50 -15.82 -13.41
C MET A 72 -29.64 -16.44 -14.23
N LEU A 73 -29.90 -15.93 -15.44
CA LEU A 73 -30.93 -16.46 -16.33
C LEU A 73 -30.62 -17.87 -16.85
N SER A 74 -29.36 -18.17 -17.17
CA SER A 74 -28.96 -19.50 -17.63
C SER A 74 -29.08 -20.54 -16.51
N THR A 75 -28.68 -20.17 -15.29
CA THR A 75 -28.87 -21.02 -14.10
C THR A 75 -30.36 -21.21 -13.80
N TRP A 76 -31.19 -20.19 -14.04
CA TRP A 76 -32.62 -20.25 -13.82
C TRP A 76 -33.33 -21.18 -14.82
N LYS A 77 -32.95 -21.12 -16.09
CA LYS A 77 -33.45 -22.04 -17.12
C LYS A 77 -33.19 -23.51 -16.80
N LEU A 78 -32.09 -23.82 -16.11
CA LEU A 78 -31.81 -25.18 -15.64
C LEU A 78 -32.76 -25.65 -14.53
N SER A 79 -33.49 -24.72 -13.90
CA SER A 79 -34.36 -25.00 -12.75
C SER A 79 -35.86 -24.98 -13.05
N SER A 80 -36.36 -24.18 -14.02
CA SER A 80 -37.72 -24.27 -14.56
C SER A 80 -37.89 -23.53 -15.90
N ASP A 81 -38.87 -23.95 -16.72
CA ASP A 81 -39.16 -23.37 -18.05
C ASP A 81 -40.34 -22.37 -18.07
N THR A 82 -41.11 -22.22 -16.97
CA THR A 82 -42.24 -21.28 -16.87
C THR A 82 -42.40 -20.76 -15.43
N MET A 83 -42.76 -19.48 -15.25
CA MET A 83 -43.27 -18.96 -13.98
C MET A 83 -44.40 -17.95 -14.19
N ASP A 84 -45.42 -18.04 -13.34
CA ASP A 84 -46.50 -17.07 -13.18
C ASP A 84 -46.23 -16.14 -11.98
N PHE A 85 -46.88 -14.98 -11.93
CA PHE A 85 -46.56 -13.86 -11.04
C PHE A 85 -46.62 -14.21 -9.53
N ASP A 86 -47.40 -15.22 -9.14
CA ASP A 86 -47.52 -15.66 -7.73
C ASP A 86 -46.35 -16.53 -7.24
N GLU A 87 -45.66 -17.27 -8.13
CA GLU A 87 -44.44 -18.00 -7.76
C GLU A 87 -43.25 -17.06 -7.48
N GLY A 88 -43.27 -15.83 -8.00
CA GLY A 88 -42.29 -14.79 -7.67
C GLY A 88 -42.34 -14.34 -6.21
N LYS A 89 -43.45 -14.57 -5.50
CA LYS A 89 -43.57 -14.34 -4.06
C LYS A 89 -43.28 -15.60 -3.24
N ASP A 90 -43.72 -16.78 -3.68
CA ASP A 90 -43.44 -18.03 -2.95
C ASP A 90 -42.00 -18.55 -3.08
N LEU A 91 -41.24 -18.06 -4.08
CA LEU A 91 -39.79 -18.25 -4.14
C LEU A 91 -39.05 -17.56 -2.97
N LYS A 92 -39.66 -16.60 -2.25
CA LYS A 92 -39.10 -16.07 -0.99
C LYS A 92 -39.14 -17.06 0.17
N THR A 93 -40.02 -18.06 0.12
CA THR A 93 -40.33 -18.92 1.27
C THR A 93 -39.78 -20.33 1.14
N VAL A 94 -39.81 -20.92 -0.06
CA VAL A 94 -39.44 -22.34 -0.25
C VAL A 94 -37.98 -22.54 -0.72
N MET A 95 -37.33 -21.52 -1.30
CA MET A 95 -35.93 -21.59 -1.76
C MET A 95 -34.95 -20.99 -0.74
N ARG A 96 -35.13 -21.31 0.55
CA ARG A 96 -34.44 -20.65 1.66
C ARG A 96 -32.90 -20.86 1.76
N PRO A 97 -32.22 -21.75 1.01
CA PRO A 97 -30.75 -21.77 1.07
C PRO A 97 -30.00 -21.48 -0.25
N ARG A 98 -30.63 -21.23 -1.41
CA ARG A 98 -29.85 -21.04 -2.67
C ARG A 98 -30.20 -19.88 -3.59
N PHE A 99 -31.38 -19.29 -3.51
CA PHE A 99 -31.74 -18.19 -4.41
C PHE A 99 -32.62 -17.19 -3.68
N SER A 100 -32.00 -16.15 -3.13
CA SER A 100 -32.73 -14.92 -2.87
C SER A 100 -31.98 -13.77 -3.52
N ALA A 101 -32.68 -12.93 -4.28
CA ALA A 101 -32.18 -11.64 -4.71
C ALA A 101 -31.75 -10.76 -3.51
N LYS A 102 -32.17 -11.13 -2.28
CA LYS A 102 -31.63 -10.63 -1.01
C LYS A 102 -30.19 -11.07 -0.74
N MET A 103 -29.73 -12.25 -1.15
CA MET A 103 -28.31 -12.62 -1.10
C MET A 103 -27.52 -11.77 -2.09
N ASN A 104 -27.97 -11.59 -3.34
CA ASN A 104 -27.27 -10.73 -4.28
C ASN A 104 -27.29 -9.23 -3.90
N GLN A 105 -28.32 -8.74 -3.20
CA GLN A 105 -28.33 -7.39 -2.63
C GLN A 105 -27.58 -7.29 -1.28
N LYS A 106 -27.54 -8.35 -0.46
CA LYS A 106 -26.74 -8.40 0.78
C LYS A 106 -25.24 -8.56 0.51
N TYR A 107 -24.87 -9.14 -0.64
CA TYR A 107 -23.49 -9.30 -1.10
C TYR A 107 -23.17 -8.41 -2.30
N SER A 108 -23.75 -7.21 -2.36
CA SER A 108 -23.05 -6.15 -3.08
C SER A 108 -21.74 -5.96 -2.35
N ILE A 109 -20.63 -6.45 -2.91
CA ILE A 109 -19.28 -6.25 -2.36
C ILE A 109 -19.14 -4.74 -2.20
N LEU A 110 -19.23 -4.27 -0.96
CA LEU A 110 -19.08 -2.87 -0.66
C LEU A 110 -17.59 -2.58 -0.75
N SER A 111 -17.23 -1.41 -1.27
CA SER A 111 -15.84 -0.99 -1.20
C SER A 111 -15.42 -0.91 0.28
N PRO A 112 -14.15 -1.16 0.63
CA PRO A 112 -13.63 -0.87 1.97
C PRO A 112 -13.97 0.55 2.45
N PHE A 113 -14.04 1.53 1.55
CA PHE A 113 -14.51 2.89 1.85
C PHE A 113 -15.97 2.94 2.30
N ASP A 114 -16.86 2.23 1.60
CA ASP A 114 -18.28 2.18 1.90
C ASP A 114 -18.54 1.42 3.20
N ILE A 115 -17.83 0.31 3.41
CA ILE A 115 -17.86 -0.48 4.65
C ILE A 115 -17.45 0.40 5.82
N THR A 116 -16.33 1.11 5.70
CA THR A 116 -15.80 1.97 6.76
C THR A 116 -16.76 3.14 7.05
N SER A 117 -17.29 3.77 6.00
CA SER A 117 -18.27 4.86 6.14
C SER A 117 -19.56 4.38 6.81
N LYS A 118 -19.99 3.15 6.50
CA LYS A 118 -21.16 2.53 7.10
C LYS A 118 -20.91 2.20 8.57
N LEU A 119 -19.83 1.50 8.89
CA LEU A 119 -19.49 1.05 10.24
C LEU A 119 -19.22 2.22 11.19
N LEU A 120 -18.47 3.23 10.76
CA LEU A 120 -18.21 4.44 11.56
C LEU A 120 -19.38 5.43 11.57
N GLY A 121 -20.40 5.21 10.73
CA GLY A 121 -21.58 6.06 10.65
C GLY A 121 -22.50 5.94 11.88
N PRO A 122 -23.43 6.89 12.06
CA PRO A 122 -24.27 6.96 13.26
C PRO A 122 -25.32 5.85 13.34
N TYR A 123 -25.62 5.17 12.21
CA TYR A 123 -26.76 4.27 12.10
C TYR A 123 -26.49 2.82 12.52
N VAL A 124 -25.31 2.25 12.21
CA VAL A 124 -25.03 0.81 12.41
C VAL A 124 -25.11 0.38 13.87
N TYR A 125 -24.71 1.27 14.78
CA TYR A 125 -24.72 1.06 16.22
C TYR A 125 -25.82 1.85 16.96
N SER A 126 -26.73 2.49 16.21
CA SER A 126 -27.91 3.14 16.78
C SER A 126 -28.81 2.11 17.48
N PRO A 127 -29.54 2.49 18.56
CA PRO A 127 -30.59 1.66 19.14
C PRO A 127 -31.69 1.25 18.14
N THR A 128 -31.85 1.99 17.05
CA THR A 128 -32.80 1.69 15.96
C THR A 128 -32.23 0.75 14.88
N SER A 129 -30.95 0.38 14.98
CA SER A 129 -30.30 -0.54 14.05
C SER A 129 -30.92 -1.93 14.11
N ARG A 130 -31.13 -2.53 12.95
CA ARG A 130 -31.59 -3.92 12.81
C ARG A 130 -30.46 -4.89 12.51
N GLU A 131 -29.22 -4.39 12.42
CA GLU A 131 -28.05 -5.20 12.08
C GLU A 131 -27.53 -5.92 13.34
N THR A 132 -27.41 -7.24 13.23
CA THR A 132 -26.91 -8.09 14.33
C THR A 132 -25.39 -8.00 14.44
N LEU A 133 -24.81 -8.57 15.50
CA LEU A 133 -23.35 -8.69 15.61
C LEU A 133 -22.76 -9.48 14.43
N GLY A 134 -23.45 -10.55 14.00
CA GLY A 134 -23.05 -11.35 12.84
C GLY A 134 -23.02 -10.52 11.56
N ASP A 135 -24.08 -9.73 11.28
CA ASP A 135 -24.11 -8.86 10.09
C ASP A 135 -22.95 -7.84 10.10
N LYS A 136 -22.50 -7.40 11.28
CA LYS A 136 -21.37 -6.46 11.42
C LYS A 136 -20.03 -7.12 11.15
N MET A 137 -19.87 -8.35 11.62
CA MET A 137 -18.69 -9.18 11.31
C MET A 137 -18.64 -9.53 9.83
N ASP A 138 -19.78 -9.73 9.18
CA ASP A 138 -19.84 -10.02 7.74
C ASP A 138 -19.21 -8.89 6.89
N TYR A 139 -19.24 -7.62 7.33
CA TYR A 139 -18.55 -6.54 6.62
C TYR A 139 -17.03 -6.70 6.62
N TYR A 140 -16.46 -7.17 7.72
CA TYR A 140 -15.03 -7.48 7.79
C TYR A 140 -14.68 -8.60 6.79
N PHE A 141 -15.52 -9.64 6.68
CA PHE A 141 -15.28 -10.76 5.77
C PHE A 141 -15.45 -10.42 4.29
N GLN A 142 -15.97 -9.23 3.93
CA GLN A 142 -15.98 -8.78 2.54
C GLN A 142 -14.57 -8.45 2.03
N ASP A 143 -13.72 -7.89 2.90
CA ASP A 143 -12.31 -7.62 2.62
C ASP A 143 -11.52 -7.59 3.94
N HIS A 144 -11.17 -8.78 4.44
CA HIS A 144 -10.49 -8.96 5.72
C HIS A 144 -9.06 -8.40 5.73
N SER A 145 -8.50 -8.09 4.55
CA SER A 145 -7.14 -7.55 4.41
C SER A 145 -7.14 -6.02 4.49
N PHE A 146 -8.11 -5.35 3.87
CA PHE A 146 -8.16 -3.88 3.87
C PHE A 146 -9.05 -3.28 4.94
N VAL A 147 -10.18 -3.88 5.30
CA VAL A 147 -11.13 -3.29 6.25
C VAL A 147 -10.46 -2.90 7.59
N PRO A 148 -9.62 -3.75 8.21
CA PRO A 148 -8.90 -3.38 9.43
C PRO A 148 -8.03 -2.12 9.28
N LEU A 149 -7.28 -2.02 8.17
CA LEU A 149 -6.44 -0.86 7.88
C LEU A 149 -7.26 0.41 7.68
N PHE A 150 -8.41 0.29 7.02
CA PHE A 150 -9.33 1.42 6.83
C PHE A 150 -9.96 1.88 8.15
N ILE A 151 -10.32 0.96 9.05
CA ILE A 151 -10.80 1.32 10.38
C ILE A 151 -9.68 2.04 11.14
N GLN A 152 -8.47 1.47 11.18
CA GLN A 152 -7.33 2.06 11.90
C GLN A 152 -6.96 3.46 11.42
N GLU A 153 -7.06 3.74 10.13
CA GLU A 153 -6.76 5.06 9.56
C GLU A 153 -7.84 6.11 9.91
N ASN A 154 -9.08 5.68 10.14
CA ASN A 154 -10.23 6.58 10.14
C ASN A 154 -11.05 6.59 11.44
N TYR A 155 -10.80 5.69 12.41
CA TYR A 155 -11.56 5.61 13.65
C TYR A 155 -11.54 6.91 14.48
N LEU A 156 -10.51 7.75 14.34
CA LEU A 156 -10.40 9.06 15.00
C LEU A 156 -11.03 10.23 14.22
N LYS A 157 -11.59 9.99 13.03
CA LYS A 157 -12.13 11.03 12.14
C LYS A 157 -13.63 11.24 12.31
N THR A 158 -14.24 10.58 13.29
CA THR A 158 -15.66 10.70 13.62
C THR A 158 -15.86 11.44 14.93
N GLU A 159 -17.01 12.09 15.07
CA GLU A 159 -17.49 12.56 16.37
C GLU A 159 -18.38 11.46 17.00
N PRO A 160 -17.96 10.83 18.12
CA PRO A 160 -18.69 9.71 18.69
C PRO A 160 -20.11 10.08 19.13
N ALA A 161 -21.12 9.29 18.74
CA ALA A 161 -22.51 9.55 19.10
C ALA A 161 -22.75 9.53 20.63
N ARG A 162 -21.89 8.83 21.39
CA ARG A 162 -21.97 8.69 22.85
C ARG A 162 -21.61 9.94 23.63
N ILE A 163 -20.92 10.90 23.01
CA ILE A 163 -20.52 12.15 23.66
C ILE A 163 -21.46 13.31 23.31
N ARG A 164 -22.54 13.05 22.55
CA ARG A 164 -23.45 14.09 22.02
C ARG A 164 -24.14 14.91 23.12
N ASN A 165 -24.39 14.32 24.28
CA ASN A 165 -25.10 14.97 25.39
C ASN A 165 -24.16 15.50 26.48
N LEU A 166 -22.84 15.45 26.25
CA LEU A 166 -21.83 15.91 27.20
C LEU A 166 -21.22 17.23 26.73
N GLU A 167 -20.89 18.10 27.68
CA GLU A 167 -20.25 19.38 27.41
C GLU A 167 -19.02 19.59 28.30
N GLY A 168 -18.12 20.48 27.85
CA GLY A 168 -16.95 20.87 28.63
C GLY A 168 -15.94 19.73 28.88
N PRO A 169 -15.25 19.73 30.03
CA PRO A 169 -14.19 18.76 30.34
C PRO A 169 -14.65 17.30 30.34
N GLU A 170 -15.91 17.04 30.70
CA GLU A 170 -16.46 15.68 30.73
C GLU A 170 -16.58 15.08 29.32
N LYS A 171 -16.93 15.89 28.32
CA LYS A 171 -16.95 15.48 26.91
C LYS A 171 -15.56 15.00 26.48
N ILE A 172 -14.53 15.79 26.77
CA ILE A 172 -13.14 15.51 26.39
C ILE A 172 -12.64 14.23 27.07
N LEU A 173 -12.89 14.09 28.37
CA LEU A 173 -12.50 12.88 29.11
C LEU A 173 -13.18 11.64 28.54
N ARG A 174 -14.47 11.73 28.23
CA ARG A 174 -15.23 10.60 27.69
C ARG A 174 -14.78 10.23 26.28
N GLU A 175 -14.50 11.22 25.45
CA GLU A 175 -13.96 11.03 24.11
C GLU A 175 -12.61 10.30 24.17
N LEU A 176 -11.69 10.75 25.03
CA LEU A 176 -10.38 10.12 25.22
C LEU A 176 -10.52 8.67 25.69
N GLN A 177 -11.44 8.38 26.62
CA GLN A 177 -11.72 7.01 27.05
C GLN A 177 -12.24 6.10 25.93
N LEU A 178 -13.01 6.65 24.98
CA LEU A 178 -13.49 5.88 23.83
C LEU A 178 -12.37 5.62 22.82
N MET A 179 -11.50 6.61 22.61
CA MET A 179 -10.30 6.48 21.78
C MET A 179 -9.34 5.42 22.34
N ASP A 180 -9.08 5.44 23.64
CA ASP A 180 -8.22 4.47 24.34
C ASP A 180 -8.75 3.03 24.19
N ARG A 181 -10.05 2.82 24.40
CA ARG A 181 -10.69 1.50 24.21
C ARG A 181 -10.62 1.01 22.77
N ALA A 182 -10.79 1.92 21.80
CA ALA A 182 -10.68 1.57 20.39
C ALA A 182 -9.22 1.24 20.02
N ALA A 183 -8.26 2.04 20.48
CA ALA A 183 -6.84 1.81 20.24
C ALA A 183 -6.35 0.50 20.85
N SER A 184 -6.73 0.20 22.09
CA SER A 184 -6.42 -1.06 22.78
C SER A 184 -6.96 -2.26 21.99
N SER A 185 -8.20 -2.17 21.51
CA SER A 185 -8.81 -3.23 20.70
C SER A 185 -8.13 -3.42 19.34
N ILE A 186 -7.68 -2.34 18.69
CA ILE A 186 -6.89 -2.42 17.44
C ILE A 186 -5.55 -3.11 17.73
N SER A 187 -4.90 -2.78 18.85
CA SER A 187 -3.65 -3.43 19.28
C SER A 187 -3.82 -4.92 19.53
N ASP A 188 -4.91 -5.32 20.20
CA ASP A 188 -5.24 -6.74 20.37
C ASP A 188 -5.51 -7.40 19.01
N GLY A 189 -6.16 -6.69 18.10
CA GLY A 189 -6.41 -7.13 16.73
C GLY A 189 -5.12 -7.42 15.96
N ASP A 190 -4.08 -6.60 16.12
CA ASP A 190 -2.76 -6.79 15.51
C ASP A 190 -2.06 -8.05 16.02
N LEU A 191 -2.16 -8.36 17.32
CA LEU A 191 -1.64 -9.61 17.88
C LEU A 191 -2.36 -10.83 17.29
N VAL A 192 -3.67 -10.74 17.11
CA VAL A 192 -4.45 -11.81 16.48
C VAL A 192 -4.08 -11.95 15.00
N ASP A 193 -3.90 -10.83 14.29
CA ASP A 193 -3.48 -10.83 12.89
C ASP A 193 -2.10 -11.48 12.69
N ALA A 194 -1.16 -11.21 13.60
CA ALA A 194 0.16 -11.84 13.62
C ALA A 194 0.08 -13.37 13.80
N LEU A 195 -0.89 -13.88 14.56
CA LEU A 195 -1.14 -15.33 14.69
C LEU A 195 -1.82 -15.93 13.46
N ILE A 196 -2.67 -15.17 12.77
CA ILE A 196 -3.34 -15.59 11.53
C ILE A 196 -2.33 -15.69 10.38
N HIS A 197 -1.47 -14.68 10.22
CA HIS A 197 -0.50 -14.60 9.12
C HIS A 197 0.89 -15.12 9.49
N GLY A 198 1.09 -15.59 10.73
CA GLY A 198 2.32 -16.18 11.21
C GLY A 198 2.60 -17.58 10.63
N PRO A 199 3.71 -18.23 11.02
CA PRO A 199 4.17 -19.50 10.44
C PRO A 199 3.15 -20.65 10.53
N GLU A 200 2.36 -20.70 11.61
CA GLU A 200 1.37 -21.76 11.86
C GLU A 200 -0.01 -21.48 11.24
N GLN A 201 -0.26 -20.26 10.77
CA GLN A 201 -1.49 -19.81 10.10
C GLN A 201 -2.82 -20.18 10.79
N HIS A 202 -3.17 -19.49 11.87
CA HIS A 202 -4.37 -19.76 12.67
C HIS A 202 -5.66 -19.09 12.12
N TRP A 203 -6.10 -19.49 10.93
CA TRP A 203 -7.31 -18.92 10.27
C TRP A 203 -8.61 -19.01 11.09
N GLY A 204 -8.69 -19.93 12.07
CA GLY A 204 -9.81 -20.02 13.00
C GLY A 204 -10.01 -18.77 13.88
N LEU A 205 -8.99 -17.90 13.97
CA LEU A 205 -9.03 -16.65 14.73
C LEU A 205 -9.63 -15.47 13.94
N MET A 206 -9.96 -15.63 12.66
CA MET A 206 -10.55 -14.53 11.87
C MET A 206 -11.81 -13.90 12.50
N PRO A 207 -12.74 -14.64 13.11
CA PRO A 207 -13.88 -14.03 13.80
C PRO A 207 -13.47 -13.16 14.99
N LEU A 208 -12.41 -13.55 15.71
CA LEU A 208 -11.86 -12.75 16.80
C LEU A 208 -11.19 -11.49 16.25
N HIS A 209 -10.40 -11.62 15.17
CA HIS A 209 -9.80 -10.47 14.50
C HIS A 209 -10.86 -9.48 14.02
N ALA A 210 -11.97 -9.95 13.41
CA ALA A 210 -13.10 -9.11 13.01
C ALA A 210 -13.65 -8.25 14.17
N ILE A 211 -13.76 -8.84 15.36
CA ILE A 211 -14.26 -8.16 16.55
C ILE A 211 -13.23 -7.13 17.05
N CYS A 212 -11.96 -7.52 17.17
CA CYS A 212 -10.91 -6.68 17.74
C CYS A 212 -10.50 -5.52 16.80
N SER A 213 -10.31 -5.78 15.51
CA SER A 213 -9.82 -4.76 14.57
C SER A 213 -10.92 -3.90 13.94
N THR A 214 -12.16 -4.41 13.86
CA THR A 214 -13.23 -3.75 13.11
C THR A 214 -14.43 -3.40 13.99
N VAL A 215 -15.11 -4.38 14.60
CA VAL A 215 -16.40 -4.13 15.28
C VAL A 215 -16.23 -3.32 16.56
N THR A 216 -15.29 -3.67 17.43
CA THR A 216 -15.11 -3.00 18.72
C THR A 216 -14.59 -1.55 18.58
N PRO A 217 -13.60 -1.26 17.71
CA PRO A 217 -13.17 0.12 17.48
C PRO A 217 -14.28 0.98 16.91
N THR A 218 -15.02 0.47 15.91
CA THR A 218 -16.15 1.20 15.30
C THR A 218 -17.31 1.37 16.28
N TYR A 219 -17.61 0.38 17.13
CA TYR A 219 -18.62 0.50 18.19
C TYR A 219 -18.30 1.58 19.23
N ASN A 220 -17.03 1.84 19.53
CA ASN A 220 -16.66 2.87 20.49
C ASN A 220 -16.73 4.28 19.90
N LEU A 221 -16.44 4.44 18.60
CA LEU A 221 -16.28 5.76 17.96
C LEU A 221 -17.25 6.03 16.80
N TYR A 222 -18.32 5.22 16.64
CA TYR A 222 -19.34 5.50 15.64
C TYR A 222 -20.01 6.86 15.88
N GLY A 223 -20.34 7.56 14.79
CA GLY A 223 -21.06 8.82 14.86
C GLY A 223 -20.92 9.65 13.57
N ASN A 224 -20.93 10.97 13.71
CA ASN A 224 -20.92 11.85 12.55
C ASN A 224 -19.49 11.93 11.97
N GLY A 225 -19.28 11.31 10.80
CA GLY A 225 -18.07 11.43 9.98
C GLY A 225 -18.33 12.17 8.66
N ALA A 226 -17.35 12.25 7.76
CA ALA A 226 -17.45 13.01 6.49
C ALA A 226 -18.72 12.73 5.66
N GLY A 227 -19.11 11.46 5.53
CA GLY A 227 -20.33 11.08 4.79
C GLY A 227 -21.64 11.51 5.45
N TYR A 228 -21.58 12.00 6.69
CA TYR A 228 -22.71 12.41 7.52
C TYR A 228 -22.54 13.84 8.09
N GLY A 229 -21.78 14.70 7.38
CA GLY A 229 -21.61 16.11 7.74
C GLY A 229 -20.54 16.38 8.82
N GLY A 230 -19.70 15.39 9.12
CA GLY A 230 -18.53 15.55 9.99
C GLY A 230 -17.36 16.29 9.31
N PRO A 231 -16.41 16.81 10.10
CA PRO A 231 -15.37 17.72 9.61
C PRO A 231 -14.27 17.04 8.78
N ASN A 232 -14.03 15.75 8.99
CA ASN A 232 -12.87 15.04 8.45
C ASN A 232 -13.26 14.01 7.39
N ALA A 233 -12.65 14.11 6.20
CA ALA A 233 -12.80 13.16 5.11
C ALA A 233 -12.21 11.78 5.45
N MET A 234 -12.92 10.73 5.03
CA MET A 234 -12.35 9.37 5.02
C MET A 234 -11.13 9.35 4.10
N SER A 235 -10.02 8.77 4.55
CA SER A 235 -8.83 8.59 3.70
C SER A 235 -8.46 7.13 3.56
N PHE A 236 -7.73 6.85 2.49
CA PHE A 236 -7.08 5.57 2.30
C PHE A 236 -6.01 5.34 3.38
N PRO A 237 -5.79 4.09 3.84
CA PRO A 237 -4.75 3.76 4.81
C PRO A 237 -3.36 4.18 4.36
N GLN A 238 -2.69 5.02 5.14
CA GLN A 238 -1.33 5.45 4.84
C GLN A 238 -0.28 4.39 5.19
N TRP A 239 -0.65 3.44 6.06
CA TRP A 239 0.23 2.39 6.56
C TRP A 239 0.95 1.62 5.44
N LEU A 240 0.27 1.28 4.34
CA LEU A 240 0.87 0.56 3.22
C LEU A 240 2.05 1.31 2.59
N GLY A 241 1.90 2.63 2.41
CA GLY A 241 2.96 3.49 1.91
C GLY A 241 4.11 3.64 2.91
N GLN A 242 3.78 3.77 4.21
CA GLN A 242 4.78 3.87 5.27
C GLN A 242 5.57 2.56 5.46
N ASN A 243 4.92 1.40 5.39
CA ASN A 243 5.56 0.10 5.48
C ASN A 243 6.56 -0.11 4.33
N SER A 244 6.17 0.26 3.10
CA SER A 244 7.07 0.22 1.94
C SER A 244 8.26 1.18 2.10
N LYS A 245 8.02 2.39 2.62
CA LYS A 245 9.08 3.36 2.92
C LYS A 245 10.03 2.84 4.00
N GLN A 246 9.50 2.24 5.06
CA GLN A 246 10.27 1.61 6.14
C GLN A 246 11.17 0.52 5.58
N ASN A 247 10.66 -0.39 4.75
CA ASN A 247 11.45 -1.47 4.16
C ASN A 247 12.54 -0.96 3.22
N LYS A 248 12.25 0.06 2.41
CA LYS A 248 13.27 0.74 1.58
C LYS A 248 14.38 1.33 2.47
N LEU A 249 14.03 2.16 3.45
CA LEU A 249 15.00 2.82 4.33
C LEU A 249 15.78 1.84 5.18
N ALA A 250 15.14 0.75 5.63
CA ALA A 250 15.79 -0.31 6.38
C ALA A 250 16.85 -1.01 5.52
N ARG A 251 16.59 -1.27 4.23
CA ARG A 251 17.59 -1.84 3.33
C ARG A 251 18.77 -0.89 3.11
N GLN A 252 18.49 0.38 2.81
CA GLN A 252 19.53 1.39 2.61
C GLN A 252 20.38 1.61 3.88
N LEU A 253 19.76 1.57 5.07
CA LEU A 253 20.51 1.61 6.34
C LEU A 253 21.44 0.40 6.51
N GLY A 254 21.04 -0.78 6.03
CA GLY A 254 21.90 -1.96 5.99
C GLY A 254 23.12 -1.74 5.08
N ASP A 255 22.91 -1.15 3.90
CA ASP A 255 24.00 -0.79 2.99
C ASP A 255 25.01 0.18 3.64
N VAL A 256 24.51 1.21 4.33
CA VAL A 256 25.34 2.15 5.09
C VAL A 256 26.16 1.42 6.16
N GLN A 257 25.53 0.51 6.91
CA GLN A 257 26.20 -0.27 7.95
C GLN A 257 27.30 -1.16 7.40
N ILE A 258 27.06 -1.86 6.27
CA ILE A 258 28.06 -2.71 5.62
C ILE A 258 29.28 -1.89 5.19
N ARG A 259 29.07 -0.71 4.59
CA ARG A 259 30.18 0.15 4.16
C ARG A 259 31.00 0.69 5.34
N MET A 260 30.33 1.08 6.42
CA MET A 260 30.99 1.60 7.62
C MET A 260 31.67 0.50 8.46
N ARG A 261 31.46 -0.79 8.17
CA ARG A 261 31.90 -1.93 9.00
C ARG A 261 33.41 -1.97 9.27
N LEU A 262 34.24 -1.41 8.39
CA LEU A 262 35.70 -1.33 8.62
C LEU A 262 36.10 -0.32 9.71
N LYS A 263 35.23 0.64 10.03
CA LYS A 263 35.47 1.70 11.01
C LYS A 263 34.56 1.62 12.23
N VAL A 264 33.45 0.89 12.10
CA VAL A 264 32.39 0.84 13.10
C VAL A 264 32.02 -0.61 13.40
N SER A 265 31.85 -0.91 14.68
CA SER A 265 31.46 -2.23 15.18
C SER A 265 29.95 -2.39 15.43
N GLY A 266 29.17 -1.32 15.30
CA GLY A 266 27.76 -1.31 15.67
C GLY A 266 26.84 -2.08 14.70
N ASP A 267 25.76 -2.61 15.26
CA ASP A 267 24.68 -3.22 14.49
C ASP A 267 23.87 -2.15 13.74
N LYS A 268 22.97 -2.57 12.87
CA LYS A 268 22.09 -1.67 12.10
C LYS A 268 21.34 -0.68 13.00
N THR A 269 20.92 -1.12 14.18
CA THR A 269 20.18 -0.32 15.16
C THR A 269 21.08 0.74 15.80
N GLU A 270 22.29 0.38 16.21
CA GLU A 270 23.28 1.27 16.80
C GLU A 270 23.79 2.29 15.78
N ILE A 271 24.01 1.87 14.53
CA ILE A 271 24.32 2.80 13.42
C ILE A 271 23.24 3.87 13.31
N ARG A 272 21.97 3.46 13.35
CA ARG A 272 20.82 4.37 13.27
C ARG A 272 20.70 5.31 14.47
N GLN A 273 20.88 4.80 15.68
CA GLN A 273 20.60 5.54 16.91
C GLN A 273 21.77 6.38 17.42
N SER A 274 23.00 5.92 17.22
CA SER A 274 24.21 6.51 17.83
C SER A 274 25.15 7.10 16.78
N TYR A 275 25.53 6.33 15.76
CA TYR A 275 26.56 6.77 14.80
C TYR A 275 26.05 7.84 13.85
N ILE A 276 24.91 7.62 13.18
CA ILE A 276 24.35 8.61 12.24
C ILE A 276 24.10 9.96 12.93
N PRO A 277 23.47 10.03 14.12
CA PRO A 277 23.29 11.29 14.82
C PRO A 277 24.60 11.98 15.22
N SER A 278 25.65 11.21 15.51
CA SER A 278 26.98 11.72 15.86
C SER A 278 27.78 12.18 14.64
N LEU A 279 27.57 11.58 13.48
CA LEU A 279 28.21 11.96 12.21
C LEU A 279 27.52 13.16 11.55
N PHE A 280 26.21 13.34 11.78
CA PHE A 280 25.42 14.42 11.20
C PHE A 280 26.04 15.84 11.35
N PRO A 281 26.59 16.25 12.52
CA PRO A 281 27.23 17.55 12.69
C PRO A 281 28.51 17.74 11.88
N TYR A 282 29.14 16.65 11.42
CA TYR A 282 30.38 16.70 10.65
C TYR A 282 30.14 16.50 9.15
N MET A 283 29.06 15.80 8.77
CA MET A 283 28.77 15.48 7.37
C MET A 283 27.75 16.40 6.72
N VAL A 284 26.85 17.00 7.51
CA VAL A 284 25.69 17.75 6.99
C VAL A 284 25.71 19.20 7.47
N LYS A 285 25.96 19.43 8.75
CA LYS A 285 25.97 20.79 9.33
C LYS A 285 26.99 21.74 8.67
N PRO A 286 28.23 21.34 8.30
CA PRO A 286 29.18 22.25 7.65
C PRO A 286 28.71 22.76 6.28
N LEU A 287 27.81 22.02 5.63
CA LEU A 287 27.25 22.38 4.31
C LEU A 287 26.04 23.31 4.42
N MET A 288 25.45 23.45 5.61
CA MET A 288 24.34 24.38 5.84
C MET A 288 24.86 25.82 5.85
N ASP A 289 23.99 26.77 5.51
CA ASP A 289 24.35 28.19 5.41
C ASP A 289 24.94 28.73 6.73
N GLU A 290 24.50 28.22 7.89
CA GLU A 290 25.11 28.52 9.20
C GLU A 290 26.55 28.02 9.35
N GLY A 291 26.88 26.85 8.79
CA GLY A 291 28.24 26.30 8.79
C GLY A 291 29.16 26.97 7.76
N VAL A 292 28.60 27.43 6.64
CA VAL A 292 29.31 28.20 5.61
C VAL A 292 29.65 29.63 6.07
N LEU A 293 28.96 30.17 7.08
CA LEU A 293 29.35 31.44 7.70
C LEU A 293 30.66 31.35 8.50
N THR A 294 31.02 30.15 8.98
CA THR A 294 32.26 29.92 9.75
C THR A 294 33.46 29.51 8.90
N THR A 295 33.24 28.92 7.72
CA THR A 295 34.29 28.41 6.82
C THR A 295 33.90 28.66 5.37
N SER A 296 34.86 28.85 4.44
CA SER A 296 34.52 28.92 3.02
C SER A 296 33.77 27.65 2.58
N TRP A 297 32.73 27.79 1.74
CA TRP A 297 31.96 26.64 1.24
C TRP A 297 32.82 25.60 0.53
N GLN A 298 33.97 26.00 -0.03
CA GLN A 298 34.94 25.10 -0.67
C GLN A 298 35.64 24.21 0.35
N SER A 299 36.10 24.80 1.47
CA SER A 299 36.72 24.06 2.58
C SER A 299 35.71 23.15 3.26
N ALA A 300 34.47 23.60 3.44
CA ALA A 300 33.41 22.78 4.02
C ALA A 300 33.11 21.53 3.16
N VAL A 301 33.14 21.66 1.83
CA VAL A 301 32.97 20.52 0.93
C VAL A 301 34.17 19.56 1.00
N ASP A 302 35.40 20.08 1.14
CA ASP A 302 36.60 19.25 1.34
C ASP A 302 36.51 18.42 2.62
N GLU A 303 36.23 19.08 3.74
CA GLU A 303 36.13 18.43 5.06
C GLU A 303 35.05 17.35 5.07
N VAL A 304 33.90 17.60 4.43
CA VAL A 304 32.82 16.60 4.35
C VAL A 304 33.23 15.41 3.49
N ILE A 305 33.88 15.64 2.35
CA ILE A 305 34.36 14.55 1.49
C ILE A 305 35.40 13.70 2.22
N GLU A 306 36.34 14.33 2.92
CA GLU A 306 37.34 13.61 3.72
C GLU A 306 36.69 12.74 4.79
N ARG A 307 35.67 13.26 5.49
CA ARG A 307 34.91 12.47 6.48
C ARG A 307 34.06 11.36 5.86
N MET A 308 33.51 11.59 4.67
CA MET A 308 32.81 10.55 3.91
C MET A 308 33.78 9.41 3.58
N ASP A 309 34.97 9.73 3.09
CA ASP A 309 36.01 8.76 2.73
C ASP A 309 36.56 8.01 3.93
N GLU A 310 36.73 8.69 5.07
CA GLU A 310 37.18 8.06 6.32
C GLU A 310 36.24 6.92 6.76
N TYR A 311 34.93 7.10 6.61
CA TYR A 311 33.90 6.12 6.97
C TYR A 311 33.40 5.30 5.77
N TYR A 312 34.02 5.44 4.60
CA TYR A 312 33.64 4.76 3.36
C TYR A 312 32.18 5.01 2.92
N ILE A 313 31.64 6.17 3.26
CA ILE A 313 30.28 6.59 2.97
C ILE A 313 30.24 7.17 1.55
N SER A 314 29.44 6.58 0.67
CA SER A 314 29.26 7.11 -0.68
C SER A 314 28.31 8.30 -0.71
N LYS A 315 28.25 9.01 -1.85
CA LYS A 315 27.28 10.08 -2.06
C LYS A 315 25.82 9.60 -1.91
N GLU A 316 25.52 8.39 -2.33
CA GLU A 316 24.18 7.77 -2.22
C GLU A 316 23.82 7.46 -0.76
N ASP A 317 24.81 7.02 0.03
CA ASP A 317 24.66 6.77 1.46
C ASP A 317 24.46 8.09 2.22
N TRP A 318 25.15 9.16 1.82
CA TRP A 318 24.92 10.49 2.38
C TRP A 318 23.49 10.98 2.12
N ASP A 319 22.95 10.77 0.92
CA ASP A 319 21.55 11.09 0.61
C ASP A 319 20.60 10.25 1.47
N THR A 320 20.91 8.97 1.67
CA THR A 320 20.18 8.08 2.58
C THR A 320 20.20 8.58 4.03
N ILE A 321 21.36 9.01 4.53
CA ILE A 321 21.53 9.55 5.89
C ILE A 321 20.63 10.79 6.10
N ILE A 322 20.47 11.63 5.07
CA ILE A 322 19.57 12.78 5.12
C ILE A 322 18.09 12.36 5.02
N GLU A 323 17.74 11.43 4.12
CA GLU A 323 16.37 10.90 3.99
C GLU A 323 15.89 10.27 5.31
N LEU A 324 16.82 9.67 6.05
CA LEU A 324 16.63 9.08 7.37
C LEU A 324 16.41 10.12 8.49
N GLY A 325 16.60 11.41 8.25
CA GLY A 325 16.45 12.47 9.25
C GLY A 325 15.00 12.64 9.76
N VAL A 326 14.86 12.95 11.06
CA VAL A 326 13.56 13.14 11.74
C VAL A 326 13.46 14.56 12.28
N ASP A 327 12.23 15.06 12.33
CA ASP A 327 11.86 16.39 12.83
C ASP A 327 12.69 17.55 12.22
N GLU A 328 13.48 18.29 13.02
CA GLU A 328 14.35 19.38 12.55
C GLU A 328 15.40 18.93 11.53
N LYS A 329 15.73 17.63 11.53
CA LYS A 329 16.69 17.01 10.62
C LYS A 329 16.02 16.38 9.39
N LYS A 330 14.72 16.57 9.17
CA LYS A 330 14.02 16.08 7.96
C LYS A 330 14.68 16.63 6.69
N ASP A 331 14.78 15.78 5.68
CA ASP A 331 15.37 16.08 4.37
C ASP A 331 14.90 17.43 3.79
N ASP A 332 13.58 17.66 3.73
CA ASP A 332 13.01 18.92 3.22
C ASP A 332 13.48 20.18 3.96
N VAL A 333 13.76 20.07 5.26
CA VAL A 333 14.22 21.19 6.10
C VAL A 333 15.70 21.40 5.88
N ILE A 334 16.48 20.32 5.89
CA ILE A 334 17.93 20.35 5.69
C ILE A 334 18.29 20.84 4.29
N MET A 335 17.64 20.31 3.26
CA MET A 335 17.90 20.67 1.88
C MET A 335 17.58 22.13 1.57
N LYS A 336 16.69 22.79 2.33
CA LYS A 336 16.44 24.23 2.21
C LYS A 336 17.53 25.10 2.85
N LYS A 337 18.24 24.57 3.85
CA LYS A 337 19.34 25.25 4.56
C LYS A 337 20.70 25.11 3.86
N ILE A 338 20.78 24.34 2.78
CA ILE A 338 22.01 24.15 2.00
C ILE A 338 21.82 24.86 0.66
N SER A 339 22.66 25.86 0.38
CA SER A 339 22.62 26.56 -0.90
C SER A 339 22.78 25.63 -2.12
N THR A 340 22.11 25.96 -3.23
CA THR A 340 22.25 25.21 -4.50
C THR A 340 23.69 25.17 -5.01
N ALA A 341 24.48 26.22 -4.74
CA ALA A 341 25.89 26.29 -5.09
C ALA A 341 26.71 25.24 -4.33
N THR A 342 26.48 25.11 -3.02
CA THR A 342 27.15 24.11 -2.16
C THR A 342 26.83 22.69 -2.61
N LYS A 343 25.56 22.38 -2.92
CA LYS A 343 25.17 21.04 -3.41
C LYS A 343 25.85 20.69 -4.73
N THR A 344 25.86 21.65 -5.66
CA THR A 344 26.46 21.45 -6.99
C THR A 344 27.97 21.27 -6.88
N ALA A 345 28.62 22.03 -5.99
CA ALA A 345 30.03 21.88 -5.69
C ALA A 345 30.36 20.51 -5.09
N LEU A 346 29.61 20.05 -4.09
CA LEU A 346 29.77 18.73 -3.48
C LEU A 346 29.70 17.61 -4.53
N THR A 347 28.65 17.60 -5.35
CA THR A 347 28.48 16.59 -6.41
C THR A 347 29.57 16.67 -7.46
N ARG A 348 29.99 17.88 -7.87
CA ARG A 348 31.04 18.05 -8.88
C ARG A 348 32.40 17.59 -8.36
N LYS A 349 32.70 17.88 -7.09
CA LYS A 349 33.98 17.54 -6.47
C LYS A 349 34.08 16.05 -6.19
N TYR A 350 33.04 15.47 -5.57
CA TYR A 350 32.95 14.02 -5.35
C TYR A 350 33.15 13.23 -6.65
N ASN A 351 32.48 13.61 -7.74
CA ASN A 351 32.65 12.92 -9.03
C ASN A 351 34.04 13.10 -9.68
N ALA A 352 34.81 14.12 -9.26
CA ALA A 352 36.14 14.40 -9.78
C ALA A 352 37.25 13.71 -8.99
N SER A 353 37.02 13.38 -7.72
CA SER A 353 37.93 12.63 -6.84
C SER A 353 37.76 11.11 -6.95
N GLU A 354 38.78 10.39 -6.53
CA GLU A 354 38.70 8.95 -6.29
C GLU A 354 38.39 8.73 -4.81
N HIS A 355 37.45 7.82 -4.54
CA HIS A 355 36.95 7.54 -3.19
C HIS A 355 37.20 6.08 -2.84
N PRO A 356 37.59 5.77 -1.59
CA PRO A 356 37.85 4.40 -1.17
C PRO A 356 36.56 3.59 -1.10
N ILE A 357 36.57 2.40 -1.71
CA ILE A 357 35.42 1.48 -1.71
C ILE A 357 35.83 0.22 -0.93
N PRO A 358 35.18 -0.10 0.20
CA PRO A 358 35.58 -1.20 1.07
C PRO A 358 35.07 -2.56 0.57
N PHE A 359 33.89 -2.57 -0.05
CA PHE A 359 33.24 -3.78 -0.57
C PHE A 359 32.59 -3.47 -1.92
N HIS A 360 32.76 -4.37 -2.89
CA HIS A 360 32.06 -4.32 -4.18
C HIS A 360 30.81 -5.19 -4.11
N LYS A 361 29.63 -4.67 -4.49
CA LYS A 361 28.43 -5.51 -4.56
C LYS A 361 28.54 -6.46 -5.75
N ALA A 362 27.98 -7.66 -5.63
CA ALA A 362 27.94 -8.63 -6.73
C ALA A 362 27.22 -8.05 -7.98
N GLN A 363 26.22 -7.19 -7.76
CA GLN A 363 25.54 -6.43 -8.81
C GLN A 363 26.44 -5.43 -9.52
N ASP A 364 27.37 -4.78 -8.80
CA ASP A 364 28.30 -3.80 -9.38
C ASP A 364 29.32 -4.47 -10.33
N LEU A 365 29.57 -5.77 -10.11
CA LEU A 365 30.40 -6.66 -10.91
C LEU A 365 29.63 -7.37 -12.04
N GLY A 366 28.38 -6.98 -12.31
CA GLY A 366 27.55 -7.57 -13.37
C GLY A 366 27.10 -9.02 -13.12
N LYS A 367 27.30 -9.56 -11.92
CA LYS A 367 26.91 -10.94 -11.58
C LYS A 367 25.52 -10.95 -10.94
N VAL A 368 24.59 -11.66 -11.58
CA VAL A 368 23.30 -11.99 -10.97
C VAL A 368 23.57 -12.90 -9.76
N PRO A 369 23.10 -12.58 -8.55
CA PRO A 369 23.32 -13.43 -7.38
C PRO A 369 22.68 -14.80 -7.61
N LYS A 370 23.50 -15.86 -7.62
CA LYS A 370 23.02 -17.25 -7.62
C LYS A 370 22.67 -17.65 -6.19
N LYS A 371 21.46 -18.19 -5.97
CA LYS A 371 21.12 -18.92 -4.74
C LYS A 371 22.15 -20.04 -4.53
N LEU A 372 22.87 -20.01 -3.42
CA LEU A 372 23.73 -21.11 -2.98
C LEU A 372 22.82 -22.28 -2.55
N ALA A 373 23.00 -23.44 -3.19
CA ALA A 373 22.32 -24.67 -2.79
C ALA A 373 22.83 -25.11 -1.40
N GLY A 374 21.88 -25.50 -0.52
CA GLY A 374 22.11 -25.75 0.90
C GLY A 374 23.26 -26.71 1.20
N GLY A 375 24.25 -26.18 1.93
CA GLY A 375 25.19 -26.93 2.75
C GLY A 375 25.09 -26.44 4.21
N PRO A 376 25.62 -27.18 5.19
CA PRO A 376 25.46 -26.84 6.60
C PRO A 376 26.12 -25.49 6.89
N ALA A 377 25.32 -24.56 7.41
CA ALA A 377 25.68 -23.16 7.58
C ALA A 377 26.80 -22.98 8.63
N PRO A 378 27.79 -22.11 8.39
CA PRO A 378 28.61 -21.55 9.46
C PRO A 378 27.73 -20.66 10.37
N ASP A 379 27.95 -20.77 11.68
CA ASP A 379 27.21 -20.11 12.76
C ASP A 379 27.49 -18.59 12.83
N LEU A 380 27.07 -17.86 11.80
CA LEU A 380 27.11 -16.40 11.71
C LEU A 380 25.75 -15.93 11.18
N GLU A 381 24.77 -15.81 12.07
CA GLU A 381 23.42 -15.32 11.78
C GLU A 381 23.41 -13.88 11.20
N GLU A 382 24.51 -13.12 11.26
CA GLU A 382 24.65 -11.79 10.63
C GLU A 382 24.97 -11.82 9.12
N ALA A 383 25.32 -12.97 8.53
CA ALA A 383 25.68 -13.06 7.10
C ALA A 383 24.47 -13.29 6.18
N PHE A 384 23.31 -13.62 6.74
CA PHE A 384 22.04 -13.67 6.04
C PHE A 384 21.22 -12.45 6.45
N VAL A 385 21.54 -11.30 5.88
CA VAL A 385 20.48 -10.31 5.66
C VAL A 385 19.45 -11.02 4.81
N ASP A 386 18.24 -11.16 5.33
CA ASP A 386 17.06 -11.69 4.66
C ASP A 386 16.90 -11.07 3.26
N ASP A 387 17.54 -11.67 2.28
CA ASP A 387 17.15 -11.64 0.88
C ASP A 387 15.89 -12.49 0.76
N VAL A 388 14.78 -11.98 1.31
CA VAL A 388 13.45 -12.32 0.79
C VAL A 388 13.39 -11.70 -0.60
N ILE A 389 13.96 -12.43 -1.55
CA ILE A 389 13.69 -12.26 -2.97
C ILE A 389 12.23 -12.64 -3.14
N ASP A 390 11.36 -11.63 -3.26
CA ASP A 390 10.00 -11.81 -3.77
C ASP A 390 10.08 -12.67 -5.04
N ASP A 391 9.23 -13.70 -5.11
CA ASP A 391 9.16 -14.71 -6.18
C ASP A 391 9.37 -14.11 -7.58
N VAL A 392 10.57 -14.32 -8.12
CA VAL A 392 10.81 -14.18 -9.55
C VAL A 392 10.40 -15.51 -10.18
N SER A 393 9.26 -15.48 -10.87
CA SER A 393 8.71 -16.56 -11.68
C SER A 393 9.77 -17.37 -12.44
N GLU A 394 9.70 -18.70 -12.31
CA GLU A 394 10.64 -19.71 -12.88
C GLU A 394 10.59 -19.85 -14.42
N ASP A 395 10.60 -18.76 -15.19
CA ASP A 395 10.65 -18.86 -16.66
C ASP A 395 11.70 -17.92 -17.26
N GLU A 396 12.99 -18.25 -17.11
CA GLU A 396 14.01 -18.04 -18.15
C GLU A 396 15.20 -19.01 -17.90
N LYS A 397 15.09 -20.23 -18.42
CA LYS A 397 16.28 -21.07 -18.69
C LYS A 397 16.91 -20.63 -20.01
N ASN A 398 18.25 -20.48 -19.97
CA ASN A 398 19.18 -20.27 -21.08
C ASN A 398 19.13 -18.91 -21.80
N LYS A 399 19.99 -17.98 -21.34
CA LYS A 399 20.79 -17.15 -22.24
C LYS A 399 22.25 -17.17 -21.80
N ASP A 400 23.10 -17.37 -22.80
CA ASP A 400 24.55 -17.50 -22.71
C ASP A 400 25.23 -16.39 -21.91
N LEU A 401 26.29 -16.81 -21.20
CA LEU A 401 27.24 -16.00 -20.48
C LEU A 401 28.15 -15.25 -21.46
N ASP A 402 27.66 -14.15 -22.03
CA ASP A 402 28.56 -13.13 -22.56
C ASP A 402 28.87 -12.12 -21.44
N GLU A 403 30.09 -12.21 -20.90
CA GLU A 403 30.70 -11.22 -20.01
C GLU A 403 30.90 -9.90 -20.78
N ASP A 404 29.83 -9.14 -20.91
CA ASP A 404 29.86 -7.81 -21.52
C ASP A 404 30.48 -6.80 -20.54
N ILE A 405 31.78 -6.58 -20.69
CA ILE A 405 32.62 -5.62 -19.94
C ILE A 405 31.99 -4.22 -19.88
N THR A 406 31.12 -3.87 -20.83
CA THR A 406 30.44 -2.56 -20.86
C THR A 406 29.33 -2.40 -19.81
N LYS A 407 28.90 -3.48 -19.15
CA LYS A 407 27.91 -3.46 -18.05
C LYS A 407 28.54 -3.39 -16.67
N ASP A 408 29.87 -3.47 -16.59
CA ASP A 408 30.60 -3.34 -15.34
C ASP A 408 30.74 -1.84 -15.00
N SER A 409 30.06 -1.41 -13.94
CA SER A 409 30.04 -0.02 -13.48
C SER A 409 31.42 0.46 -12.98
N LEU A 410 32.34 -0.47 -12.73
CA LEU A 410 33.69 -0.23 -12.23
C LEU A 410 34.68 0.07 -13.37
N ILE A 411 34.28 -0.10 -14.64
CA ILE A 411 35.16 0.12 -15.80
C ILE A 411 34.83 1.46 -16.48
N LYS A 412 35.63 2.49 -16.20
CA LYS A 412 35.57 3.77 -16.94
C LYS A 412 36.19 3.60 -18.33
N ALA A 413 35.36 3.29 -19.33
CA ALA A 413 35.80 3.33 -20.73
C ALA A 413 36.26 4.75 -21.12
N PRO A 414 37.41 4.91 -21.82
CA PRO A 414 37.90 6.23 -22.20
C PRO A 414 36.91 6.92 -23.14
N LYS A 415 36.52 8.16 -22.82
CA LYS A 415 35.68 9.00 -23.69
C LYS A 415 36.34 9.11 -25.08
N LYS A 416 35.67 8.62 -26.12
CA LYS A 416 36.10 8.79 -27.52
C LYS A 416 36.38 10.27 -27.78
N LYS A 417 37.64 10.62 -28.05
CA LYS A 417 38.03 11.97 -28.49
C LYS A 417 37.26 12.28 -29.78
N LYS A 418 36.49 13.38 -29.80
CA LYS A 418 35.91 13.91 -31.04
C LYS A 418 37.06 14.27 -31.99
N ALA A 419 37.05 13.68 -33.18
CA ALA A 419 38.00 14.02 -34.24
C ALA A 419 37.86 15.50 -34.62
N PRO A 420 38.98 16.20 -34.94
CA PRO A 420 38.93 17.60 -35.30
C PRO A 420 38.18 17.78 -36.62
N VAL A 421 37.23 18.70 -36.63
CA VAL A 421 36.53 19.15 -37.85
C VAL A 421 37.58 19.78 -38.77
N LYS A 422 37.82 19.18 -39.94
CA LYS A 422 38.65 19.78 -40.98
C LYS A 422 37.95 21.05 -41.48
N LYS A 423 38.69 22.16 -41.50
CA LYS A 423 38.30 23.43 -42.12
C LYS A 423 38.16 23.30 -43.63
#